data_AF-A0A2T4DEY8-F1
#
_entry.id   AF-A0A2T4DEY8-F1
#
_cell.length_a   1.000
_cell.length_b   1.000
_cell.length_c   1.000
_cell.angle_alpha   90.00
_cell.angle_beta   90.00
_cell.angle_gamma   90.00
#
_symmetry.space_group_name_H-M   'P 1'
#
loop_
_entity.id
_entity.type
_entity.pdbx_description
1 polymer ?
#
loop_
_entity_poly.entity_id
_entity_poly.type
_entity_poly.pdbx_seq_one_letter_code
_entity_poly.pdbx_strand_id
1 'polypeptide(L)'
;MINPLEINLFNSIIYGRNLEEVFFREEVAGYLSVTFSNNLFRTTNSQLNSNNSILNENPLFKEPNNSDFSLTETSPAVGKAIPGSTSFDIRGQLRDSTPDLGAYEFIPTERE
;
A
#
# COMPACT_ATOMS: atom_id res chain seq x y z
N MET A 1 -0.34 -0.59 -33.40
CA MET A 1 -0.81 0.46 -32.48
C MET A 1 -0.37 0.08 -31.08
N ILE A 2 0.14 1.04 -30.33
CA ILE A 2 0.45 0.86 -28.90
C ILE A 2 -0.83 1.21 -28.14
N ASN A 3 -1.20 0.42 -27.14
CA ASN A 3 -2.33 0.75 -26.28
C ASN A 3 -1.81 1.56 -25.08
N PRO A 4 -2.54 2.60 -24.63
CA PRO A 4 -2.23 3.24 -23.36
C PRO A 4 -2.19 2.24 -22.21
N LEU A 5 -1.25 2.42 -21.29
CA LEU A 5 -1.16 1.69 -20.04
C LEU A 5 -2.02 2.40 -19.00
N GLU A 6 -2.96 1.66 -18.42
CA GLU A 6 -3.79 2.13 -17.33
C GLU A 6 -3.41 1.38 -16.04
N ILE A 7 -3.06 2.13 -14.99
CA ILE A 7 -2.61 1.60 -13.70
C ILE A 7 -3.57 2.08 -12.62
N ASN A 8 -4.07 1.14 -11.83
CA ASN A 8 -4.93 1.37 -10.67
C ASN A 8 -4.22 0.88 -9.40
N LEU A 9 -3.83 1.80 -8.52
CA LEU A 9 -3.14 1.50 -7.26
C LEU A 9 -4.02 1.86 -6.07
N PHE A 10 -4.54 0.87 -5.38
CA PHE A 10 -5.38 1.07 -4.20
C PHE A 10 -4.94 0.14 -3.08
N ASN A 11 -5.06 0.61 -1.84
CA ASN A 11 -4.83 -0.18 -0.63
C ASN A 11 -3.46 -0.87 -0.59
N SER A 12 -2.45 -0.31 -1.26
CA SER A 12 -1.16 -0.94 -1.45
C SER A 12 -0.07 -0.33 -0.57
N ILE A 13 0.92 -1.14 -0.22
CA ILE A 13 2.18 -0.67 0.36
C ILE A 13 3.28 -0.92 -0.67
N ILE A 14 3.89 0.13 -1.21
CA ILE A 14 5.09 0.05 -2.05
C ILE A 14 6.22 0.69 -1.27
N TYR A 15 6.99 -0.14 -0.58
CA TYR A 15 8.02 0.30 0.36
C TYR A 15 9.19 -0.68 0.35
N GLY A 16 10.40 -0.16 0.58
CA GLY A 16 11.62 -0.95 0.61
C GLY A 16 12.82 -0.13 1.06
N ARG A 17 14.01 -0.48 0.52
CA ARG A 17 15.30 0.11 0.91
C ARG A 17 15.70 1.31 0.05
N ASN A 18 15.12 1.46 -1.14
CA ASN A 18 15.43 2.56 -2.05
C ASN A 18 14.71 3.82 -1.62
N LEU A 19 15.26 5.00 -1.94
CA LEU A 19 14.53 6.27 -1.73
C LEU A 19 13.32 6.42 -2.67
N GLU A 20 13.35 5.71 -3.80
CA GLU A 20 12.33 5.73 -4.84
C GLU A 20 11.95 4.30 -5.19
N GLU A 21 10.83 3.80 -4.62
CA GLU A 21 10.31 2.46 -4.89
C GLU A 21 9.22 2.45 -5.96
N VAL A 22 8.70 3.62 -6.36
CA VAL A 22 7.66 3.73 -7.39
C VAL A 22 7.97 4.87 -8.35
N PHE A 23 8.30 4.52 -9.59
CA PHE A 23 8.59 5.48 -10.64
C PHE A 23 7.69 5.23 -11.87
N PHE A 24 7.02 6.28 -12.32
CA PHE A 24 6.20 6.26 -13.52
C PHE A 24 6.97 6.91 -14.67
N ARG A 25 7.17 6.15 -15.74
CA ARG A 25 7.84 6.62 -16.96
C ARG A 25 6.88 6.57 -18.12
N GLU A 26 6.65 7.72 -18.74
CA GLU A 26 5.84 7.85 -19.94
C GLU A 26 6.77 8.11 -21.14
N GLU A 27 6.84 7.16 -22.08
CA GLU A 27 7.62 7.32 -23.32
C GLU A 27 6.90 8.14 -24.37
N VAL A 28 5.56 8.12 -24.33
CA VAL A 28 4.68 8.79 -25.29
C VAL A 28 3.61 9.50 -24.47
N ALA A 29 3.56 10.83 -24.58
CA ALA A 29 2.60 11.63 -23.82
C ALA A 29 1.15 11.18 -24.03
N GLY A 30 0.41 10.99 -22.94
CA GLY A 30 -0.98 10.53 -22.94
C GLY A 30 -1.15 9.01 -23.03
N TYR A 31 -0.07 8.22 -22.94
CA TYR A 31 -0.12 6.75 -22.97
C TYR A 31 0.01 6.13 -21.57
N LEU A 32 0.18 6.92 -20.53
CA LEU A 32 0.15 6.44 -19.15
C LEU A 32 -0.95 7.16 -18.36
N SER A 33 -1.91 6.38 -17.86
CA SER A 33 -2.92 6.84 -16.90
C SER A 33 -2.71 6.12 -15.57
N VAL A 34 -2.51 6.87 -14.49
CA VAL A 34 -2.32 6.33 -13.14
C VAL A 34 -3.40 6.88 -12.24
N THR A 35 -4.26 5.99 -11.73
CA THR A 35 -5.23 6.29 -10.68
C THR A 35 -4.76 5.65 -9.39
N PHE A 36 -4.77 6.40 -8.30
CA PHE A 36 -4.36 5.88 -7.00
C PHE A 36 -5.12 6.51 -5.84
N SER A 37 -5.35 5.73 -4.79
CA SER A 37 -5.91 6.22 -3.52
C SER A 37 -5.58 5.26 -2.37
N ASN A 38 -5.41 5.80 -1.16
CA ASN A 38 -5.15 5.02 0.05
C ASN A 38 -3.99 4.04 -0.14
N ASN A 39 -2.79 4.55 -0.39
CA ASN A 39 -1.58 3.72 -0.47
C ASN A 39 -0.53 4.24 0.50
N LEU A 40 0.47 3.42 0.81
CA LEU A 40 1.70 3.83 1.46
C LEU A 40 2.84 3.69 0.45
N PHE A 41 3.47 4.79 0.08
CA PHE A 41 4.56 4.81 -0.90
C PHE A 41 5.88 5.29 -0.29
N ARG A 42 6.98 4.63 -0.66
CA ARG A 42 8.33 5.17 -0.50
C ARG A 42 8.78 5.79 -1.82
N THR A 43 8.83 7.11 -1.88
CA THR A 43 9.01 7.85 -3.12
C THR A 43 9.43 9.29 -2.86
N THR A 44 10.19 9.86 -3.79
CA THR A 44 10.48 11.29 -3.85
C THR A 44 9.42 12.08 -4.64
N ASN A 45 8.49 11.39 -5.31
CA ASN A 45 7.40 12.01 -6.04
C ASN A 45 6.31 12.52 -5.09
N SER A 46 6.39 13.80 -4.74
CA SER A 46 5.43 14.47 -3.85
C SER A 46 4.00 14.51 -4.38
N GLN A 47 3.76 14.31 -5.68
CA GLN A 47 2.41 14.27 -6.25
C GLN A 47 1.60 13.09 -5.72
N LEU A 48 2.29 12.02 -5.31
CA LEU A 48 1.66 10.84 -4.70
C LEU A 48 1.20 11.09 -3.26
N ASN A 49 1.50 12.26 -2.66
CA ASN A 49 0.95 12.68 -1.37
C ASN A 49 -0.46 13.26 -1.50
N SER A 50 -1.35 12.50 -2.13
CA SER A 50 -2.74 12.89 -2.38
C SER A 50 -3.64 11.66 -2.32
N ASN A 51 -4.96 11.87 -2.42
CA ASN A 51 -5.97 10.80 -2.42
C ASN A 51 -5.86 9.86 -1.20
N ASN A 52 -5.61 10.44 -0.02
CA ASN A 52 -5.42 9.74 1.26
C ASN A 52 -4.21 8.78 1.29
N SER A 53 -3.22 8.98 0.41
CA SER A 53 -1.99 8.20 0.44
C SER A 53 -1.02 8.76 1.49
N ILE A 54 -0.18 7.88 2.03
CA ILE A 54 0.86 8.16 3.02
C ILE A 54 2.20 8.04 2.32
N LEU A 55 3.08 9.03 2.49
CA LEU A 55 4.42 9.00 1.91
C LEU A 55 5.48 8.79 2.98
N ASN A 56 6.45 7.92 2.67
CA ASN A 56 7.73 7.76 3.34
C ASN A 56 7.69 7.38 4.84
N GLU A 57 6.51 7.14 5.40
CA GLU A 57 6.34 6.56 6.72
C GLU A 57 6.74 5.09 6.73
N ASN A 58 7.42 4.64 7.79
CA ASN A 58 7.81 3.24 7.91
C ASN A 58 6.55 2.37 8.10
N PRO A 59 6.31 1.35 7.27
CA PRO A 59 5.16 0.46 7.45
C PRO A 59 5.19 -0.36 8.74
N LEU A 60 6.32 -0.39 9.45
CA LEU A 60 6.52 -1.17 10.68
C LEU A 60 6.12 -2.65 10.49
N PHE A 61 6.75 -3.28 9.50
CA PHE A 61 6.70 -4.73 9.34
C PHE A 61 7.40 -5.43 10.51
N LYS A 62 6.87 -6.56 10.97
CA LYS A 62 7.42 -7.30 12.13
C LYS A 62 8.83 -7.82 11.88
N GLU A 63 9.03 -8.66 10.87
CA GLU A 63 10.32 -9.32 10.61
C GLU A 63 10.59 -9.40 9.09
N PRO A 64 10.76 -8.25 8.41
CA PRO A 64 10.89 -8.22 6.95
C PRO A 64 12.15 -8.95 6.43
N ASN A 65 13.19 -9.10 7.25
CA ASN A 65 14.37 -9.90 6.89
C ASN A 65 14.07 -11.40 6.82
N ASN A 66 13.03 -11.86 7.52
CA ASN A 66 12.52 -13.22 7.49
C ASN A 66 11.28 -13.36 6.60
N SER A 67 11.01 -12.37 5.74
CA SER A 67 9.82 -12.30 4.88
C SER A 67 8.48 -12.23 5.62
N ASP A 68 8.49 -11.84 6.90
CA ASP A 68 7.26 -11.50 7.63
C ASP A 68 6.97 -10.00 7.46
N PHE A 69 6.06 -9.73 6.54
CA PHE A 69 5.56 -8.38 6.25
C PHE A 69 4.22 -8.09 6.95
N SER A 70 3.86 -8.86 7.98
CA SER A 70 2.73 -8.48 8.83
C SER A 70 3.05 -7.21 9.63
N LEU A 71 2.01 -6.44 9.92
CA LEU A 71 2.14 -5.13 10.55
C LEU A 71 2.26 -5.24 12.08
N THR A 72 2.92 -4.27 12.69
CA THR A 72 2.82 -4.02 14.14
C THR A 72 1.58 -3.16 14.47
N GLU A 73 1.18 -3.16 15.74
CA GLU A 73 0.01 -2.40 16.24
C GLU A 73 0.07 -0.90 15.92
N THR A 74 1.26 -0.31 15.96
CA THR A 74 1.47 1.14 15.75
C THR A 74 1.77 1.50 14.30
N SER A 75 1.65 0.55 13.37
CA SER A 75 1.90 0.80 11.97
C SER A 75 0.99 1.90 11.42
N PRO A 76 1.53 2.84 10.62
CA PRO A 76 0.70 3.85 9.94
C PRO A 76 -0.23 3.25 8.89
N ALA A 77 -0.01 1.99 8.49
CA ALA A 77 -0.85 1.27 7.55
C ALA A 77 -2.13 0.70 8.19
N VAL A 78 -2.18 0.60 9.52
CA VAL A 78 -3.32 0.01 10.24
C VAL A 78 -4.55 0.91 10.14
N GLY A 79 -5.66 0.33 9.70
CA GLY A 79 -6.94 1.02 9.57
C GLY A 79 -7.04 2.08 8.48
N LYS A 80 -6.17 2.03 7.46
CA LYS A 80 -6.06 3.08 6.42
C LYS A 80 -6.54 2.67 5.03
N ALA A 81 -6.89 1.41 4.81
CA ALA A 81 -7.40 0.96 3.51
C ALA A 81 -8.87 1.35 3.30
N ILE A 82 -9.26 1.40 2.02
CA ILE A 82 -10.64 1.51 1.58
C ILE A 82 -11.35 0.17 1.85
N PRO A 83 -12.44 0.17 2.64
CA PRO A 83 -13.22 -1.04 2.90
C PRO A 83 -13.85 -1.64 1.64
N GLY A 84 -14.07 -2.95 1.64
CA GLY A 84 -14.85 -3.64 0.60
C GLY A 84 -14.08 -4.04 -0.67
N SER A 85 -12.77 -3.81 -0.73
CA SER A 85 -11.94 -4.25 -1.86
C SER A 85 -11.68 -5.77 -1.87
N THR A 86 -11.44 -6.35 -0.69
CA THR A 86 -11.17 -7.79 -0.49
C THR A 86 -11.62 -8.19 0.91
N SER A 87 -12.20 -9.37 1.08
CA SER A 87 -12.69 -9.82 2.40
C SER A 87 -11.61 -10.46 3.27
N PHE A 88 -10.55 -11.01 2.66
CA PHE A 88 -9.50 -11.73 3.38
C PHE A 88 -8.11 -11.20 3.03
N ASP A 89 -7.18 -11.28 3.98
CA ASP A 89 -5.76 -11.00 3.79
C ASP A 89 -5.03 -12.19 3.14
N ILE A 90 -3.72 -12.04 2.87
CA ILE A 90 -2.91 -13.08 2.22
C ILE A 90 -2.75 -14.38 3.05
N ARG A 91 -3.07 -14.35 4.35
CA ARG A 91 -3.08 -15.51 5.25
C ARG A 91 -4.49 -16.07 5.47
N GLY A 92 -5.51 -15.52 4.80
CA GLY A 92 -6.90 -15.92 4.98
C GLY A 92 -7.57 -15.34 6.23
N GLN A 93 -6.99 -14.33 6.88
CA GLN A 93 -7.64 -13.61 7.98
C GLN A 93 -8.70 -12.66 7.43
N LEU A 94 -9.84 -12.56 8.11
CA LEU A 94 -10.89 -11.62 7.73
C LEU A 94 -10.38 -10.18 7.92
N ARG A 95 -10.59 -9.33 6.92
CA ARG A 95 -10.38 -7.89 7.03
C ARG A 95 -11.55 -7.24 7.76
N ASP A 96 -11.27 -6.35 8.71
CA ASP A 96 -12.31 -5.74 9.53
C ASP A 96 -13.00 -4.55 8.82
N SER A 97 -13.83 -3.80 9.55
CA SER A 97 -14.55 -2.63 8.97
C SER A 97 -13.64 -1.47 8.57
N THR A 98 -12.40 -1.48 9.07
CA THR A 98 -11.32 -0.53 8.86
C THR A 98 -10.07 -1.30 8.42
N PRO A 99 -10.01 -1.84 7.18
CA PRO A 99 -8.91 -2.71 6.81
C PRO A 99 -7.56 -2.01 6.77
N ASP A 100 -6.50 -2.82 6.81
CA ASP A 100 -5.13 -2.33 6.74
C ASP A 100 -4.64 -2.21 5.30
N LEU A 101 -3.72 -1.26 5.07
CA LEU A 101 -3.01 -1.18 3.80
C LEU A 101 -2.10 -2.41 3.61
N GLY A 102 -1.92 -2.81 2.35
CA GLY A 102 -1.02 -3.91 1.99
C GLY A 102 -1.70 -5.28 2.07
N ALA A 103 -0.89 -6.33 2.15
CA ALA A 103 -1.37 -7.71 1.99
C ALA A 103 -1.85 -8.39 3.28
N TYR A 104 -1.49 -7.84 4.44
CA TYR A 104 -1.74 -8.42 5.75
C TYR A 104 -2.75 -7.57 6.52
N GLU A 105 -3.61 -8.24 7.28
CA GLU A 105 -4.41 -7.59 8.32
C GLU A 105 -3.70 -7.78 9.68
N PHE A 106 -3.57 -6.69 10.43
CA PHE A 106 -3.18 -6.69 11.83
C PHE A 106 -4.37 -7.17 12.66
N ILE A 107 -4.13 -8.23 13.43
CA ILE A 107 -5.08 -8.73 14.39
C ILE A 107 -4.57 -8.35 15.77
N PRO A 108 -5.26 -7.49 16.52
CA PRO A 108 -4.94 -7.26 17.93
C PRO A 108 -4.99 -8.61 18.64
N THR A 109 -3.92 -9.00 19.32
CA THR A 109 -4.00 -10.09 20.29
C THR A 109 -5.04 -9.68 21.32
N GLU A 110 -6.06 -10.51 21.54
CA GLU A 110 -7.04 -10.29 22.60
C GLU A 110 -6.28 -9.99 23.89
N ARG A 111 -6.56 -8.83 24.51
CA ARG A 111 -6.08 -8.57 25.86
C ARG A 111 -6.82 -9.56 26.75
N GLU A 112 -6.08 -10.54 27.28
CA GLU A 112 -6.54 -11.40 28.38
C GLU A 112 -7.11 -10.57 29.53
#